data_AF-X1PTZ2-F1
#
_entry.id   AF-X1PTZ2-F1
#
_cell.length_a   1.000
_cell.length_b   1.000
_cell.length_c   1.000
_cell.angle_alpha   90.00
_cell.angle_beta   90.00
_cell.angle_gamma   90.00
#
_symmetry.space_group_name_H-M   'P 1'
#
loop_
_entity.id
_entity.type
_entity.pdbx_description
1 polymer ?
#
loop_
_entity_poly.entity_id
_entity_poly.type
_entity_poly.pdbx_seq_one_letter_code
_entity_poly.pdbx_strand_id
1 'polypeptide(L)'
;KTHCWKAGIQLLKAKGQYADLYYAAKSKYESREDIKQLHESGNAKGGMKSYKLHLHYMALRKMIKRFLADTWVVWRSVEGLSVTEPYIFGERAKEKGIAHEHYEPPKTDKELKAEAGKKLNRLKKE
;
A
#
# COMPACT_ATOMS: atom_id res chain seq x y z
N LYS A 1 -18.15 6.85 9.18
CA LYS A 1 -17.12 6.40 8.20
C LYS A 1 -15.82 7.16 8.45
N THR A 2 -14.67 6.49 8.45
CA THR A 2 -13.36 7.05 8.87
C THR A 2 -12.74 7.99 7.82
N HIS A 3 -11.85 8.90 8.23
CA HIS A 3 -11.21 9.88 7.35
C HIS A 3 -10.39 9.25 6.22
N CYS A 4 -9.59 8.21 6.52
CA CYS A 4 -8.79 7.50 5.52
C CYS A 4 -9.64 6.84 4.43
N TRP A 5 -10.85 6.38 4.77
CA TRP A 5 -11.77 5.86 3.76
C TRP A 5 -12.23 6.96 2.80
N LYS A 6 -12.62 8.14 3.33
CA LYS A 6 -13.02 9.29 2.50
C LYS A 6 -11.86 9.73 1.59
N ALA A 7 -10.65 9.84 2.13
CA ALA A 7 -9.45 10.19 1.38
C ALA A 7 -9.16 9.17 0.26
N GLY A 8 -9.23 7.88 0.56
CA GLY A 8 -9.04 6.82 -0.43
C GLY A 8 -10.06 6.90 -1.58
N ILE A 9 -11.33 7.16 -1.27
CA ILE A 9 -12.35 7.33 -2.32
C ILE A 9 -12.05 8.54 -3.22
N GLN A 10 -11.58 9.66 -2.65
CA GLN A 10 -11.20 10.83 -3.45
C GLN A 10 -9.96 10.56 -4.32
N LEU A 11 -8.94 9.89 -3.79
CA LEU A 11 -7.77 9.47 -4.56
C LEU A 11 -8.14 8.57 -5.74
N LEU A 12 -9.07 7.63 -5.52
CA LEU A 12 -9.57 6.75 -6.58
C LEU A 12 -10.32 7.56 -7.67
N LYS A 13 -11.12 8.55 -7.27
CA LYS A 13 -11.82 9.46 -8.20
C LYS A 13 -10.88 10.34 -9.00
N ALA A 14 -9.77 10.77 -8.39
CA ALA A 14 -8.74 11.58 -9.04
C ALA A 14 -7.99 10.82 -10.15
N LYS A 15 -8.04 9.47 -10.16
CA LYS A 15 -7.42 8.61 -11.19
C LYS A 15 -5.91 8.88 -11.43
N GLY A 16 -5.18 9.24 -10.38
CA GLY A 16 -3.72 9.35 -10.44
C GLY A 16 -2.99 8.01 -10.27
N GLN A 17 -1.66 8.05 -10.10
CA GLN A 17 -0.80 6.87 -9.91
C GLN A 17 -1.27 5.87 -8.85
N TYR A 18 -1.92 6.35 -7.78
CA TYR A 18 -2.42 5.49 -6.72
C TYR A 18 -3.66 4.68 -7.14
N ALA A 19 -4.43 5.17 -8.11
CA ALA A 19 -5.55 4.42 -8.67
C ALA A 19 -5.07 3.16 -9.41
N ASP A 20 -3.90 3.21 -10.06
CA ASP A 20 -3.32 2.05 -10.73
C ASP A 20 -2.98 0.94 -9.72
N LEU A 21 -2.43 1.30 -8.55
CA LEU A 21 -2.19 0.36 -7.45
C LEU A 21 -3.49 -0.27 -6.96
N TYR A 22 -4.58 0.50 -6.91
CA TYR A 22 -5.90 -0.03 -6.57
C TYR A 22 -6.37 -1.04 -7.61
N TYR A 23 -6.31 -0.74 -8.91
CA TYR A 23 -6.77 -1.65 -9.96
C TYR A 23 -5.93 -2.91 -10.04
N ALA A 24 -4.60 -2.78 -9.95
CA ALA A 24 -3.69 -3.92 -9.89
C ALA A 24 -3.98 -4.83 -8.69
N ALA A 25 -4.18 -4.23 -7.49
CA ALA A 25 -4.54 -4.99 -6.30
C ALA A 25 -5.92 -5.65 -6.44
N LYS A 26 -6.91 -4.93 -6.98
CA LYS A 26 -8.27 -5.46 -7.17
C LYS A 26 -8.27 -6.65 -8.12
N SER A 27 -7.59 -6.55 -9.25
CA SER A 27 -7.45 -7.66 -10.21
C SER A 27 -6.81 -8.89 -9.57
N LYS A 28 -5.74 -8.71 -8.78
CA LYS A 28 -5.12 -9.80 -8.00
C LYS A 28 -6.06 -10.41 -6.95
N TYR A 29 -6.94 -9.61 -6.35
CA TYR A 29 -7.88 -10.11 -5.36
C TYR A 29 -9.13 -10.75 -5.99
N GLU A 30 -9.46 -10.44 -7.24
CA GLU A 30 -10.55 -11.10 -7.95
C GLU A 30 -10.26 -12.58 -8.23
N SER A 31 -8.99 -12.96 -8.35
CA SER A 31 -8.59 -14.37 -8.49
C SER A 31 -8.58 -15.16 -7.18
N ARG A 32 -9.00 -14.56 -6.06
CA ARG A 32 -9.03 -15.19 -4.74
C ARG A 32 -10.37 -15.88 -4.47
N GLU A 33 -10.44 -17.16 -4.83
CA GLU A 33 -11.64 -18.00 -4.60
C GLU A 33 -11.95 -18.21 -3.11
N ASP A 34 -10.94 -18.15 -2.23
CA ASP A 34 -11.12 -18.29 -0.77
C ASP A 34 -12.10 -17.24 -0.22
N ILE A 35 -11.98 -16.00 -0.68
CA ILE A 35 -12.85 -14.90 -0.23
C ILE A 35 -14.27 -15.05 -0.78
N LYS A 36 -14.39 -15.57 -2.01
CA LYS A 36 -15.69 -15.81 -2.64
C LYS A 36 -16.45 -16.91 -1.90
N GLN A 37 -15.80 -18.06 -1.65
CA GLN A 37 -16.36 -19.18 -0.89
C GLN A 37 -16.73 -18.77 0.56
N LEU A 38 -15.95 -17.91 1.21
CA LEU A 38 -16.26 -17.40 2.55
C LEU A 38 -17.57 -16.59 2.59
N HIS A 39 -17.86 -15.83 1.54
CA HIS A 39 -19.10 -15.05 1.44
C HIS A 39 -20.28 -15.91 1.00
N GLU A 40 -20.08 -16.86 0.10
CA GLU A 40 -21.12 -17.81 -0.34
C GLU A 40 -21.55 -18.76 0.79
N SER A 41 -20.61 -19.21 1.63
CA SER A 41 -20.90 -20.07 2.79
C SER A 41 -21.52 -19.34 3.99
N GLY A 42 -21.69 -18.02 3.93
CA GLY A 42 -22.22 -17.21 5.05
C GLY A 42 -21.27 -17.08 6.25
N ASN A 43 -20.05 -17.60 6.15
CA ASN A 43 -19.04 -17.56 7.22
C ASN A 43 -18.24 -16.25 7.27
N ALA A 44 -18.56 -15.28 6.41
CA ALA A 44 -17.89 -14.00 6.36
C ALA A 44 -18.07 -13.22 7.67
N LYS A 45 -17.02 -13.18 8.50
CA LYS A 45 -16.98 -12.38 9.74
C LYS A 45 -16.94 -10.88 9.42
N GLY A 46 -17.57 -10.07 10.28
CA GLY A 46 -17.52 -8.60 10.18
C GLY A 46 -18.67 -7.93 9.42
N GLY A 47 -19.80 -8.64 9.20
CA GLY A 47 -21.05 -8.05 8.69
C GLY A 47 -21.01 -7.65 7.21
N MET A 48 -19.96 -8.05 6.50
CA MET A 48 -19.78 -7.72 5.10
C MET A 48 -20.62 -8.66 4.23
N LYS A 49 -21.65 -8.14 3.57
CA LYS A 49 -22.63 -8.96 2.82
C LYS A 49 -22.19 -9.39 1.42
N SER A 50 -21.15 -8.77 0.86
CA SER A 50 -20.75 -8.99 -0.54
C SER A 50 -19.25 -9.18 -0.67
N TYR A 51 -18.85 -10.26 -1.37
CA TYR A 51 -17.46 -10.53 -1.70
C TYR A 51 -16.86 -9.37 -2.50
N LYS A 52 -17.60 -8.82 -3.49
CA LYS A 52 -17.12 -7.69 -4.32
C LYS A 52 -16.78 -6.47 -3.49
N LEU A 53 -17.65 -6.14 -2.52
CA LEU A 53 -17.40 -5.03 -1.62
C LEU A 53 -16.18 -5.31 -0.73
N HIS A 54 -15.95 -6.58 -0.37
CA HIS A 54 -14.80 -6.97 0.45
C HIS A 54 -13.50 -6.75 -0.32
N LEU A 55 -13.43 -7.24 -1.56
CA LEU A 55 -12.28 -7.03 -2.44
C LEU A 55 -12.04 -5.53 -2.69
N HIS A 56 -13.11 -4.75 -2.88
CA HIS A 56 -13.01 -3.29 -3.01
C HIS A 56 -12.34 -2.64 -1.80
N TYR A 57 -12.75 -2.96 -0.56
CA TYR A 57 -12.11 -2.41 0.63
C TYR A 57 -10.71 -2.94 0.87
N MET A 58 -10.39 -4.17 0.47
CA MET A 58 -9.02 -4.67 0.50
C MET A 58 -8.11 -3.87 -0.43
N ALA A 59 -8.54 -3.65 -1.68
CA ALA A 59 -7.80 -2.85 -2.65
C ALA A 59 -7.65 -1.39 -2.20
N LEU A 60 -8.74 -0.78 -1.71
CA LEU A 60 -8.73 0.61 -1.22
C LEU A 60 -7.80 0.78 0.00
N ARG A 61 -7.76 -0.20 0.91
CA ARG A 61 -6.82 -0.22 2.04
C ARG A 61 -5.37 -0.34 1.58
N LYS A 62 -5.08 -1.16 0.57
CA LYS A 62 -3.72 -1.28 0.03
C LYS A 62 -3.25 0.05 -0.58
N MET A 63 -4.11 0.69 -1.37
CA MET A 63 -3.83 2.00 -1.97
C MET A 63 -3.58 3.08 -0.92
N ILE A 64 -4.48 3.25 0.06
CA ILE A 64 -4.35 4.33 1.05
C ILE A 64 -3.13 4.15 1.96
N LYS A 65 -2.79 2.90 2.33
CA LYS A 65 -1.58 2.63 3.11
C LYS A 65 -0.33 3.09 2.34
N ARG A 66 -0.26 2.79 1.04
CA ARG A 66 0.85 3.24 0.19
C ARG A 66 0.92 4.76 0.10
N PHE A 67 -0.20 5.43 -0.15
CA PHE A 67 -0.27 6.89 -0.16
C PHE A 67 0.27 7.50 1.16
N LEU A 68 -0.14 6.95 2.31
CA LEU A 68 0.32 7.44 3.62
C LEU A 68 1.83 7.22 3.83
N ALA A 69 2.37 6.07 3.39
CA ALA A 69 3.80 5.82 3.42
C ALA A 69 4.58 6.83 2.57
N ASP A 70 4.17 7.02 1.31
CA ASP A 70 4.84 7.94 0.39
C ASP A 70 4.75 9.39 0.92
N THR A 71 3.59 9.77 1.49
CA THR A 71 3.42 11.08 2.14
C THR A 71 4.36 11.26 3.32
N TRP A 72 4.52 10.24 4.17
CA TRP A 72 5.43 10.28 5.31
C TRP A 72 6.89 10.43 4.87
N VAL A 73 7.31 9.72 3.82
CA VAL A 73 8.67 9.83 3.25
C VAL A 73 8.93 11.25 2.74
N VAL A 74 8.00 11.81 1.97
CA VAL A 74 8.11 13.16 1.43
C VAL A 74 8.17 14.18 2.58
N TRP A 75 7.31 14.04 3.58
CA TRP A 75 7.33 14.93 4.74
C TRP A 75 8.66 14.89 5.49
N ARG A 76 9.19 13.69 5.80
CA ARG A 76 10.51 13.53 6.43
C ARG A 76 11.63 14.18 5.61
N SER A 77 11.58 14.01 4.29
CA SER A 77 12.56 14.59 3.36
C SER A 77 12.54 16.12 3.38
N VAL A 78 11.35 16.73 3.43
CA VAL A 78 11.18 18.19 3.51
C VAL A 78 11.69 18.75 4.84
N GLU A 79 11.47 18.03 5.94
CA GLU A 79 11.96 18.40 7.28
C GLU A 79 13.47 18.14 7.46
N GLY A 80 14.15 17.57 6.46
CA GLY A 80 15.57 17.19 6.57
C GLY A 80 15.82 16.03 7.55
N LEU A 81 14.80 15.24 7.87
CA LEU A 81 14.89 14.15 8.81
C LEU A 81 15.07 12.81 8.08
N SER A 82 15.86 11.90 8.66
CA SER A 82 16.16 10.61 8.03
C SER A 82 14.93 9.72 7.85
N VAL A 83 14.83 9.04 6.72
CA VAL A 83 13.80 8.03 6.46
C VAL A 83 14.31 6.68 6.94
N THR A 84 13.91 6.28 8.14
CA THR A 84 14.22 4.97 8.73
C THR A 84 13.33 3.88 8.16
N GLU A 85 13.78 2.63 8.24
CA GLU A 85 12.93 1.47 7.94
C GLU A 85 11.68 1.51 8.84
N PRO A 86 10.47 1.33 8.27
CA PRO A 86 9.26 1.32 9.08
C PRO A 86 9.27 0.15 10.08
N TYR A 87 8.79 0.40 11.29
CA TYR A 87 8.74 -0.59 12.38
C TYR A 87 8.17 -1.95 11.96
N ILE A 88 7.15 -1.95 11.08
CA ILE A 88 6.47 -3.14 10.57
C ILE A 88 7.34 -4.06 9.69
N PHE A 89 8.54 -3.63 9.33
CA PHE A 89 9.52 -4.42 8.57
C PHE A 89 10.81 -4.70 9.34
N GLY A 90 11.04 -3.98 10.44
CA GLY A 90 12.21 -4.18 11.29
C GLY A 90 12.26 -5.59 11.89
N GLU A 91 13.46 -6.01 12.29
CA GLU A 91 13.73 -7.33 12.88
C GLU A 91 12.76 -7.68 14.02
N ARG A 92 12.48 -6.70 14.88
CA ARG A 92 11.55 -6.84 16.00
C ARG A 92 10.11 -7.15 15.60
N ALA A 93 9.66 -6.71 14.42
CA ALA A 93 8.33 -7.04 13.89
C ALA A 93 8.29 -8.44 13.27
N LYS A 94 9.41 -8.89 12.69
CA LYS A 94 9.58 -10.26 12.18
C LYS A 94 9.56 -11.27 13.33
N GLU A 95 10.33 -11.01 14.40
CA GLU A 95 10.37 -11.83 15.62
C GLU A 95 8.99 -12.01 16.28
N LYS A 96 8.18 -10.93 16.28
CA LYS A 96 6.84 -10.94 16.89
C LYS A 96 5.75 -11.48 15.97
N GLY A 97 6.05 -11.84 14.72
CA GLY A 97 5.05 -12.26 13.73
C GLY A 97 4.06 -11.16 13.32
N ILE A 98 4.43 -9.88 13.51
CA ILE A 98 3.59 -8.71 13.17
C ILE A 98 4.02 -8.11 11.81
N ALA A 99 5.06 -8.68 11.20
CA ALA A 99 5.56 -8.22 9.92
C ALA A 99 4.46 -8.27 8.84
N HIS A 100 4.29 -7.16 8.12
CA HIS A 100 3.31 -7.09 7.03
C HIS A 100 3.96 -7.47 5.70
N GLU A 101 4.03 -8.77 5.40
CA GLU A 101 4.62 -9.31 4.17
C GLU A 101 3.97 -8.78 2.88
N HIS A 102 2.70 -8.39 2.93
CA HIS A 102 1.97 -7.89 1.75
C HIS A 102 2.03 -6.38 1.57
N TYR A 103 2.80 -5.70 2.43
CA TYR A 103 3.01 -4.27 2.39
C TYR A 103 4.36 -4.00 1.73
N GLU A 104 4.38 -3.16 0.69
CA GLU A 104 5.64 -2.70 0.12
C GLU A 104 6.17 -1.57 1.02
N PRO A 105 7.40 -1.70 1.57
CA PRO A 105 7.97 -0.63 2.36
C PRO A 105 8.17 0.62 1.51
N PRO A 106 7.92 1.82 2.07
CA PRO A 106 8.46 3.04 1.49
C PRO A 106 9.97 2.92 1.30
N LYS A 107 10.46 3.43 0.16
CA LYS A 107 11.90 3.44 -0.13
C LYS A 107 12.64 4.24 0.94
N THR A 108 13.68 3.64 1.51
CA THR A 108 14.54 4.28 2.51
C THR A 108 15.49 5.30 1.89
N ASP A 109 16.09 6.18 2.70
CA ASP A 109 17.08 7.17 2.22
C ASP A 109 18.24 6.52 1.45
N LYS A 110 18.65 5.32 1.85
CA LYS A 110 19.70 4.55 1.17
C LYS A 110 19.28 4.16 -0.24
N GLU A 111 18.04 3.70 -0.39
CA GLU A 111 17.47 3.26 -1.66
C GLU A 111 17.15 4.44 -2.59
N LEU A 112 16.62 5.54 -2.05
CA LEU A 112 16.35 6.76 -2.79
C LEU A 112 17.63 7.37 -3.37
N LYS A 113 18.72 7.42 -2.58
CA LYS A 113 20.03 7.88 -3.05
C LYS A 113 20.63 6.96 -4.12
N ALA A 114 20.46 5.65 -3.98
CA ALA A 114 20.92 4.69 -4.97
C ALA A 114 20.16 4.81 -6.31
N GLU A 115 18.85 5.04 -6.26
CA GLU A 115 18.01 5.22 -7.44
C GLU A 115 18.29 6.56 -8.15
N ALA A 116 18.46 7.65 -7.38
CA ALA A 116 18.86 8.95 -7.90
C ALA A 116 20.23 8.88 -8.62
N GLY A 117 21.20 8.17 -8.02
CA GLY A 117 22.51 7.93 -8.64
C GLY A 117 22.42 7.15 -9.96
N LYS A 118 21.57 6.10 -10.02
CA LYS A 118 21.32 5.34 -11.26
C LYS A 118 20.67 6.21 -12.34
N LYS A 119 19.71 7.05 -11.97
CA LYS A 119 19.01 7.95 -12.91
C LYS A 119 19.96 9.01 -13.46
N LEU A 120 20.84 9.56 -12.63
CA LEU A 120 21.87 10.51 -13.05
C LEU A 120 22.89 9.88 -14.01
N ASN A 121 23.31 8.63 -13.76
CA ASN A 121 24.23 7.91 -14.64
C ASN A 121 23.60 7.53 -15.99
N ARG A 122 22.28 7.32 -16.04
CA ARG A 122 21.56 7.09 -17.30
C ARG A 122 21.47 8.36 -18.14
N LEU A 123 21.17 9.49 -17.52
CA LEU A 123 21.14 10.81 -18.18
C LEU A 123 22.51 11.29 -18.67
N LYS A 124 23.60 10.80 -18.08
CA LYS A 124 24.99 11.10 -18.52
C LYS A 124 25.50 10.16 -19.61
N LYS A 125 24.76 9.08 -19.92
CA LYS A 125 25.10 8.08 -20.95
C LYS A 125 24.34 8.28 -22.26
N GLU A 126 23.35 9.17 -22.25
CA GLU A 126 22.65 9.71 -23.43
C GLU A 126 23.31 11.02 -23.86
#